data_AF-B0X4X6-F1
#
_entry.id   AF-B0X4X6-F1
#
_cell.length_a   1.000
_cell.length_b   1.000
_cell.length_c   1.000
_cell.angle_alpha   90.00
_cell.angle_beta   90.00
_cell.angle_gamma   90.00
#
_symmetry.space_group_name_H-M   'P 1'
#
loop_
_entity.id
_entity.type
_entity.pdbx_description
1 polymer ?
#
loop_
_entity_poly.entity_id
_entity_poly.type
_entity_poly.pdbx_seq_one_letter_code
_entity_poly.pdbx_strand_id
1 'polypeptide(L)'
;MASARCKTAIFLITFCATGSIGSPDVVNFIISTIEELAARQTGIPECVFYDHALSKPFKGVLESVLLSPRLKLIPKLIINRDMKLEHLVIPREPIMLLIRARNMAYDDKSILHTLRTFNPNTKIIVLVNKTPSSDALKTCDRKTLQYSKSTSIIQILQHFNQNTQLIVLVNKDSKNFKIVETYVRMLAFHNVIYLDLSSSSLGVTGLNAKGMFEDSMRRNFTGSPLTFTKRQIEPDPFDPTFKWIQETAFYLNTTAVQSMHFCALSESDLQDDCYFDHFQTSKPTFFLNDPILLSVCGFERCSLYRASRWEKMVLMSLVLWMFFMTCAYETKFLSMLVYKPVEPKINTIQDLLKSSINLKANLLMSPDIEMETQLEGVVINSNDSEFEMDNTHAYIFEKMYIEPSLPYYYDTKTKTARYYKMDETLGSFVKGYVLSDRNPLLDLFGYTHVVFVESGIWNVWNSKYITSQGQFYHSTTDEILSFWDLVPAWAAFAFGCVMSGLVFVYEIVTLKCFHNRFRYVITSVLQ
;
A
#
# COMPACT_ATOMS: atom_id res chain seq x y z
N MET A 1 37.46 -0.10 16.19
CA MET A 1 37.44 0.16 14.73
C MET A 1 36.10 -0.32 14.16
N ALA A 2 35.46 0.52 13.35
CA ALA A 2 34.22 0.29 12.57
C ALA A 2 32.92 -0.09 13.32
N SER A 3 32.20 0.93 13.78
CA SER A 3 30.78 0.90 14.16
C SER A 3 29.91 0.97 12.89
N ALA A 4 29.25 -0.12 12.51
CA ALA A 4 28.25 -0.14 11.44
C ALA A 4 26.85 0.09 12.02
N ARG A 5 26.41 1.35 12.01
CA ARG A 5 25.01 1.71 12.27
C ARG A 5 24.18 1.42 11.02
N CYS A 6 23.39 0.36 11.09
CA CYS A 6 22.33 0.04 10.16
C CYS A 6 21.27 1.16 10.21
N LYS A 7 21.22 2.01 9.19
CA LYS A 7 20.10 2.94 8.94
C LYS A 7 19.24 2.37 7.82
N THR A 8 18.18 1.68 8.21
CA THR A 8 17.05 1.33 7.35
C THR A 8 16.32 2.62 6.95
N ALA A 9 16.52 3.06 5.71
CA ALA A 9 15.72 4.10 5.08
C ALA A 9 14.39 3.50 4.63
N ILE A 10 13.35 3.69 5.43
CA ILE A 10 11.96 3.42 5.03
C ILE A 10 11.53 4.53 4.08
N PHE A 11 11.50 4.23 2.78
CA PHE A 11 10.96 5.12 1.74
C PHE A 11 9.43 5.01 1.74
N LEU A 12 8.79 5.78 2.61
CA LEU A 12 7.32 5.94 2.65
C LEU A 12 6.94 7.04 1.63
N ILE A 13 6.74 6.66 0.37
CA ILE A 13 6.14 7.54 -0.64
C ILE A 13 4.66 7.70 -0.28
N THR A 14 4.37 8.71 0.51
CA THR A 14 3.00 9.14 0.82
C THR A 14 2.60 10.16 -0.23
N PHE A 15 2.00 9.72 -1.34
CA PHE A 15 1.30 10.63 -2.26
C PHE A 15 -0.05 11.01 -1.62
N CYS A 16 -0.03 11.99 -0.71
CA CYS A 16 -1.25 12.66 -0.28
C CYS A 16 -1.63 13.70 -1.34
N ALA A 17 -2.34 13.28 -2.38
CA ALA A 17 -3.07 14.21 -3.24
C ALA A 17 -4.27 14.74 -2.45
N THR A 18 -4.09 15.78 -1.65
CA THR A 18 -5.21 16.52 -1.06
C THR A 18 -5.88 17.35 -2.17
N GLY A 19 -6.87 16.76 -2.84
CA GLY A 19 -7.76 17.47 -3.75
C GLY A 19 -8.52 18.57 -3.01
N SER A 20 -7.98 19.78 -3.02
CA SER A 20 -8.64 20.98 -2.53
C SER A 20 -9.65 21.47 -3.57
N ILE A 21 -10.86 21.83 -3.12
CA ILE A 21 -11.97 22.39 -3.92
C ILE A 21 -11.62 23.73 -4.64
N GLY A 22 -10.37 24.19 -4.56
CA GLY A 22 -9.87 25.34 -5.33
C GLY A 22 -9.44 25.02 -6.76
N SER A 23 -10.06 24.04 -7.44
CA SER A 23 -9.69 23.76 -8.83
C SER A 23 -10.04 24.97 -9.71
N PRO A 24 -9.09 25.46 -10.54
CA PRO A 24 -9.31 26.64 -11.39
C PRO A 24 -10.50 26.47 -12.35
N ASP A 25 -10.86 25.23 -12.68
CA ASP A 25 -11.95 24.90 -13.58
C ASP A 25 -13.33 25.28 -13.05
N VAL A 26 -13.53 25.12 -11.73
CA VAL A 26 -14.78 25.44 -11.03
C VAL A 26 -14.95 26.95 -10.94
N VAL A 27 -13.88 27.66 -10.61
CA VAL A 27 -13.85 29.13 -10.61
C VAL A 27 -14.18 29.65 -12.01
N ASN A 28 -13.52 29.12 -13.05
CA ASN A 28 -13.80 29.46 -14.43
C ASN A 28 -15.25 29.13 -14.84
N PHE A 29 -15.85 28.09 -14.27
CA PHE A 29 -17.23 27.70 -14.60
C PHE A 29 -18.22 28.72 -14.07
N ILE A 30 -18.08 29.09 -12.80
CA ILE A 30 -18.92 30.10 -12.17
C ILE A 30 -18.77 31.44 -12.90
N ILE A 31 -17.54 31.86 -13.22
CA ILE A 31 -17.28 33.12 -13.95
C ILE A 31 -17.95 33.12 -15.31
N SER A 32 -17.75 32.07 -16.13
CA SER A 32 -18.35 31.98 -17.46
C SER A 32 -19.88 31.94 -17.39
N THR A 33 -20.45 31.30 -16.37
CA THR A 33 -21.90 31.26 -16.17
C THR A 33 -22.45 32.65 -15.83
N ILE A 34 -21.75 33.42 -14.99
CA ILE A 34 -22.16 34.78 -14.64
C ILE A 34 -22.08 35.71 -15.85
N GLU A 35 -20.99 35.69 -16.62
CA GLU A 35 -20.83 36.53 -17.82
C GLU A 35 -21.93 36.25 -18.85
N GLU A 36 -22.25 34.97 -19.09
CA GLU A 36 -23.27 34.58 -20.06
C GLU A 36 -24.68 35.04 -19.63
N LEU A 37 -25.00 34.92 -18.34
CA LEU A 37 -26.28 35.41 -17.82
C LEU A 37 -26.36 36.94 -17.85
N ALA A 38 -25.26 37.62 -17.54
CA ALA A 38 -25.16 39.07 -17.62
C ALA A 38 -25.31 39.58 -19.06
N ALA A 39 -24.78 38.86 -20.04
CA ALA A 39 -24.90 39.23 -21.46
C ALA A 39 -26.34 39.13 -21.99
N ARG A 40 -27.19 38.29 -21.38
CA ARG A 40 -28.57 38.06 -21.81
C ARG A 40 -29.60 38.94 -21.12
N GLN A 41 -29.31 39.41 -19.90
CA GLN A 41 -30.28 40.18 -19.14
C GLN A 41 -30.35 41.63 -19.68
N THR A 42 -31.56 42.09 -19.96
CA THR A 42 -31.79 43.51 -20.24
C THR A 42 -31.79 44.29 -18.93
N GLY A 43 -30.77 45.10 -18.68
CA GLY A 43 -30.64 45.91 -17.46
C GLY A 43 -29.21 45.91 -16.91
N ILE A 44 -29.03 46.41 -15.70
CA ILE A 44 -27.76 46.32 -14.98
C ILE A 44 -27.72 44.95 -14.29
N PRO A 45 -26.87 44.01 -14.72
CA PRO A 45 -26.83 42.67 -14.16
C PRO A 45 -26.21 42.69 -12.76
N GLU A 46 -26.98 42.39 -11.72
CA GLU A 46 -26.48 42.35 -10.34
C GLU A 46 -26.36 40.92 -9.80
N CYS A 47 -25.16 40.54 -9.35
CA CYS A 47 -24.90 39.25 -8.71
C CYS A 47 -24.84 39.36 -7.20
N VAL A 48 -25.46 38.42 -6.49
CA VAL A 48 -25.44 38.36 -5.03
C VAL A 48 -24.55 37.19 -4.58
N PHE A 49 -23.56 37.50 -3.74
CA PHE A 49 -22.63 36.55 -3.17
C PHE A 49 -22.89 36.41 -1.67
N TYR A 50 -23.21 35.21 -1.23
CA TYR A 50 -23.55 34.93 0.16
C TYR A 50 -22.61 33.90 0.77
N ASP A 51 -21.88 34.28 1.83
CA ASP A 51 -21.04 33.39 2.63
C ASP A 51 -21.38 33.49 4.12
N HIS A 52 -21.67 32.34 4.73
CA HIS A 52 -22.03 32.21 6.15
C HIS A 52 -20.82 31.82 7.03
N ALA A 53 -19.60 31.82 6.49
CA ALA A 53 -18.42 31.43 7.26
C ALA A 53 -18.06 32.42 8.38
N LEU A 54 -18.02 31.93 9.62
CA LEU A 54 -17.62 32.68 10.82
C LEU A 54 -16.17 33.20 10.79
N SER A 55 -15.26 32.46 10.16
CA SER A 55 -13.85 32.82 10.08
C SER A 55 -13.39 32.87 8.62
N LYS A 56 -12.88 34.04 8.21
CA LYS A 56 -12.40 34.34 6.85
C LYS A 56 -13.51 34.15 5.80
N PRO A 57 -14.55 35.01 5.81
CA PRO A 57 -15.62 34.94 4.83
C PRO A 57 -15.03 35.06 3.42
N PHE A 58 -15.68 34.40 2.46
CA PHE A 58 -15.33 34.36 1.04
C PHE A 58 -14.06 33.57 0.67
N LYS A 59 -13.20 33.15 1.61
CA LYS A 59 -11.92 32.48 1.27
C LYS A 59 -12.05 31.29 0.30
N GLY A 60 -11.20 31.17 -0.72
CA GLY A 60 -11.16 30.03 -1.65
C GLY A 60 -11.93 30.31 -2.96
N VAL A 61 -12.78 29.37 -3.42
CA VAL A 61 -13.50 29.51 -4.71
C VAL A 61 -14.24 30.83 -4.84
N LEU A 62 -14.92 31.26 -3.77
CA LEU A 62 -15.74 32.47 -3.79
C LEU A 62 -14.88 33.74 -3.91
N GLU A 63 -13.78 33.81 -3.18
CA GLU A 63 -12.75 34.86 -3.26
C GLU A 63 -12.13 34.91 -4.65
N SER A 64 -11.79 33.77 -5.24
CA SER A 64 -11.25 33.71 -6.62
C SER A 64 -12.26 34.22 -7.66
N VAL A 65 -13.56 33.93 -7.50
CA VAL A 65 -14.62 34.46 -8.37
C VAL A 65 -14.77 35.97 -8.16
N LEU A 66 -14.81 36.44 -6.92
CA LEU A 66 -14.96 37.86 -6.59
C LEU A 66 -13.80 38.71 -7.13
N LEU A 67 -12.56 38.21 -7.02
CA LEU A 67 -11.35 38.89 -7.48
C LEU A 67 -11.11 38.76 -9.00
N SER A 68 -11.93 37.99 -9.72
CA SER A 68 -11.73 37.79 -11.15
C SER A 68 -11.90 39.09 -11.94
N PRO A 69 -10.91 39.48 -12.78
CA PRO A 69 -10.98 40.70 -13.58
C PRO A 69 -12.08 40.63 -14.64
N ARG A 70 -12.49 39.41 -15.03
CA ARG A 70 -13.58 39.15 -15.97
C ARG A 70 -14.94 39.65 -15.48
N LEU A 71 -15.14 39.67 -14.16
CA LEU A 71 -16.37 40.14 -13.53
C LEU A 71 -16.25 41.61 -13.06
N LYS A 72 -15.31 42.40 -13.60
CA LYS A 72 -15.08 43.79 -13.14
C LYS A 72 -16.25 44.71 -13.45
N LEU A 73 -16.97 44.46 -14.54
CA LEU A 73 -18.08 45.31 -15.02
C LEU A 73 -19.45 44.92 -14.45
N ILE A 74 -19.54 43.80 -13.73
CA ILE A 74 -20.79 43.27 -13.20
C ILE A 74 -20.88 43.67 -11.72
N PRO A 75 -21.87 44.48 -11.31
CA PRO A 75 -22.09 44.80 -9.90
C PRO A 75 -22.25 43.56 -9.02
N LYS A 76 -21.59 43.59 -7.85
CA LYS A 76 -21.54 42.48 -6.89
C LYS A 76 -22.06 42.96 -5.55
N LEU A 77 -23.15 42.37 -5.07
CA LEU A 77 -23.60 42.55 -3.69
C LEU A 77 -23.05 41.42 -2.84
N ILE A 78 -22.19 41.76 -1.88
CA ILE A 78 -21.54 40.80 -0.99
C ILE A 78 -22.26 40.82 0.36
N ILE A 79 -22.95 39.74 0.69
CA ILE A 79 -23.67 39.58 1.95
C ILE A 79 -22.86 38.64 2.84
N ASN A 80 -22.27 39.22 3.89
CA ASN A 80 -21.65 38.47 4.97
C ASN A 80 -22.60 38.42 6.18
N ARG A 81 -22.41 37.43 7.05
CA ARG A 81 -23.16 37.26 8.30
C ARG A 81 -23.19 38.52 9.18
N ASP A 82 -22.08 39.25 9.25
CA ASP A 82 -21.97 40.41 10.16
C ASP A 82 -22.57 41.71 9.58
N MET A 83 -23.12 41.68 8.37
CA MET A 83 -23.62 42.88 7.69
C MET A 83 -25.01 43.26 8.19
N LYS A 84 -25.14 44.43 8.83
CA LYS A 84 -26.44 45.00 9.18
C LYS A 84 -27.11 45.56 7.92
N LEU A 85 -28.24 44.98 7.53
CA LEU A 85 -28.94 45.26 6.27
C LEU A 85 -29.90 46.47 6.33
N GLU A 86 -29.92 47.22 7.43
CA GLU A 86 -30.94 48.25 7.70
C GLU A 86 -30.92 49.44 6.71
N HIS A 87 -29.86 49.59 5.90
CA HIS A 87 -29.71 50.72 4.96
C HIS A 87 -29.27 50.34 3.54
N LEU A 88 -29.21 49.05 3.20
CA LEU A 88 -28.79 48.62 1.86
C LEU A 88 -29.99 48.42 0.96
N VAL A 89 -29.97 49.07 -0.21
CA VAL A 89 -30.90 48.77 -1.30
C VAL A 89 -30.51 47.42 -1.89
N ILE A 90 -31.29 46.40 -1.55
CA ILE A 90 -31.10 45.02 -2.04
C ILE A 90 -31.83 44.89 -3.39
N PRO A 91 -31.19 44.34 -4.45
CA PRO A 91 -31.87 44.09 -5.71
C PRO A 91 -32.97 43.07 -5.52
N ARG A 92 -34.16 43.35 -6.05
CA ARG A 92 -35.27 42.39 -6.05
C ARG A 92 -35.04 41.25 -7.06
N GLU A 93 -34.29 41.49 -8.13
CA GLU A 93 -34.13 40.55 -9.24
C GLU A 93 -32.66 40.32 -9.61
N PRO A 94 -31.85 39.75 -8.70
CA PRO A 94 -30.49 39.41 -9.04
C PRO A 94 -30.45 38.31 -10.12
N ILE A 95 -29.52 38.43 -11.07
CA ILE A 95 -29.31 37.41 -12.13
C ILE A 95 -28.93 36.05 -11.57
N MET A 96 -28.12 36.07 -10.51
CA MET A 96 -27.61 34.88 -9.87
C MET A 96 -27.36 35.13 -8.39
N LEU A 97 -27.76 34.15 -7.59
CA LEU A 97 -27.43 34.04 -6.17
C LEU A 97 -26.42 32.91 -5.97
N LEU A 98 -25.20 33.25 -5.56
CA LEU A 98 -24.13 32.29 -5.25
C LEU A 98 -24.03 32.09 -3.73
N ILE A 99 -24.42 30.92 -3.25
CA ILE A 99 -24.51 30.57 -1.83
C ILE A 99 -23.37 29.63 -1.47
N ARG A 100 -22.56 29.99 -0.48
CA ARG A 100 -21.61 29.07 0.13
C ARG A 100 -22.20 28.41 1.37
N ALA A 101 -22.53 27.12 1.24
CA ALA A 101 -23.05 26.31 2.32
C ALA A 101 -21.92 25.73 3.18
N ARG A 102 -21.67 26.33 4.34
CA ARG A 102 -20.80 25.78 5.40
C ARG A 102 -21.57 25.72 6.72
N ASN A 103 -21.60 24.53 7.31
CA ASN A 103 -22.10 24.19 8.66
C ASN A 103 -23.06 25.25 9.26
N MET A 104 -24.26 25.34 8.68
CA MET A 104 -25.27 26.33 9.07
C MET A 104 -26.06 25.82 10.28
N ALA A 105 -25.47 25.94 11.47
CA ALA A 105 -26.10 25.52 12.72
C ALA A 105 -26.93 26.63 13.40
N TYR A 106 -26.99 27.84 12.83
CA TYR A 106 -27.67 28.99 13.45
C TYR A 106 -28.82 29.51 12.58
N ASP A 107 -29.95 29.79 13.24
CA ASP A 107 -31.18 30.37 12.66
C ASP A 107 -31.05 31.90 12.61
N ASP A 108 -30.44 32.41 11.54
CA ASP A 108 -30.33 33.85 11.32
C ASP A 108 -31.56 34.38 10.57
N LYS A 109 -32.61 34.68 11.34
CA LYS A 109 -33.90 35.18 10.83
C LYS A 109 -33.78 36.46 10.00
N SER A 110 -32.74 37.27 10.25
CA SER A 110 -32.52 38.53 9.54
C SER A 110 -32.18 38.28 8.06
N ILE A 111 -31.34 37.29 7.79
CA ILE A 111 -30.92 36.92 6.44
C ILE A 111 -32.05 36.26 5.67
N LEU A 112 -32.85 35.43 6.34
CA LEU A 112 -34.04 34.84 5.71
C LEU A 112 -35.02 35.92 5.24
N HIS A 113 -35.15 37.03 5.97
CA HIS A 113 -35.97 38.15 5.54
C HIS A 113 -35.43 38.81 4.27
N THR A 114 -34.11 39.02 4.19
CA THR A 114 -33.45 39.52 2.97
C THR A 114 -33.60 38.59 1.78
N LEU A 115 -33.36 37.29 1.96
CA LEU A 115 -33.49 36.31 0.88
C LEU A 115 -34.93 36.16 0.39
N ARG A 116 -35.92 36.46 1.25
CA ARG A 116 -37.35 36.52 0.88
C ARG A 116 -37.73 37.69 -0.02
N THR A 117 -36.85 38.68 -0.18
CA THR A 117 -37.10 39.82 -1.07
C THR A 117 -36.68 39.55 -2.50
N PHE A 118 -35.94 38.46 -2.75
CA PHE A 118 -35.52 38.08 -4.08
C PHE A 118 -36.64 37.43 -4.87
N ASN A 119 -36.62 37.64 -6.18
CA ASN A 119 -37.53 36.97 -7.10
C ASN A 119 -37.37 35.44 -6.94
N PRO A 120 -38.48 34.69 -6.75
CA PRO A 120 -38.42 33.25 -6.52
C PRO A 120 -37.85 32.46 -7.70
N ASN A 121 -37.73 33.08 -8.90
CA ASN A 121 -37.15 32.50 -10.10
C ASN A 121 -35.65 32.82 -10.30
N THR A 122 -35.01 33.52 -9.35
CA THR A 122 -33.57 33.81 -9.41
C THR A 122 -32.75 32.51 -9.48
N LYS A 123 -31.78 32.44 -10.39
CA LYS A 123 -30.90 31.27 -10.54
C LYS A 123 -29.94 31.14 -9.36
N ILE A 124 -29.76 29.92 -8.87
CA ILE A 124 -28.99 29.68 -7.64
C ILE A 124 -27.84 28.72 -7.93
N ILE A 125 -26.64 29.10 -7.47
CA ILE A 125 -25.49 28.19 -7.39
C ILE A 125 -25.18 27.95 -5.91
N VAL A 126 -25.19 26.70 -5.48
CA VAL A 126 -24.85 26.30 -4.10
C VAL A 126 -23.50 25.61 -4.08
N LEU A 127 -22.54 26.20 -3.36
CA LEU A 127 -21.22 25.64 -3.10
C LEU A 127 -21.23 24.86 -1.79
N VAL A 128 -21.19 23.53 -1.87
CA VAL A 128 -21.12 22.65 -0.69
C VAL A 128 -19.69 22.17 -0.51
N ASN A 129 -18.99 22.77 0.44
CA ASN A 129 -17.59 22.44 0.70
C ASN A 129 -17.47 21.34 1.76
N LYS A 130 -16.48 20.45 1.60
CA LYS A 130 -16.09 19.49 2.64
C LYS A 130 -15.61 20.29 3.85
N THR A 131 -16.23 20.08 5.01
CA THR A 131 -15.66 20.58 6.25
C THR A 131 -14.31 19.89 6.43
N PRO A 132 -13.20 20.61 6.63
CA PRO A 132 -11.95 19.95 6.97
C PRO A 132 -12.23 19.04 8.18
N SER A 133 -11.84 17.77 8.07
CA SER A 133 -11.96 16.83 9.17
C SER A 133 -11.28 17.46 10.38
N SER A 134 -12.04 17.62 11.45
CA SER A 134 -11.58 18.19 12.71
C SER A 134 -10.56 17.24 13.36
N ASP A 135 -9.31 17.33 12.93
CA ASP A 135 -8.15 16.93 13.74
C ASP A 135 -7.71 18.06 14.69
N ALA A 136 -8.40 19.22 14.67
CA ALA A 136 -8.08 20.39 15.49
C ALA A 136 -9.08 20.70 16.64
N LEU A 137 -10.10 19.87 16.89
CA LEU A 137 -10.92 19.95 18.11
C LEU A 137 -10.99 18.57 18.77
N LYS A 138 -9.99 18.25 19.61
CA LYS A 138 -9.94 17.02 20.43
C LYS A 138 -10.48 17.20 21.85
N THR A 139 -11.13 18.32 22.17
CA THR A 139 -11.71 18.55 23.51
C THR A 139 -13.03 19.29 23.42
N CYS A 140 -14.14 18.55 23.36
CA CYS A 140 -15.33 18.78 24.20
C CYS A 140 -16.45 17.78 23.88
N ASP A 141 -17.02 17.28 24.97
CA ASP A 141 -18.27 16.52 25.19
C ASP A 141 -18.98 15.78 24.06
N ARG A 142 -19.11 14.47 24.29
CA ARG A 142 -19.70 13.46 23.40
C ARG A 142 -21.24 13.37 23.51
N LYS A 143 -21.93 14.35 24.11
CA LYS A 143 -23.38 14.30 24.36
C LYS A 143 -24.23 15.35 23.64
N THR A 144 -23.65 16.21 22.80
CA THR A 144 -24.42 17.26 22.07
C THR A 144 -24.31 17.19 20.54
N LEU A 145 -23.81 16.09 19.97
CA LEU A 145 -23.85 15.82 18.53
C LEU A 145 -25.10 15.02 18.13
N GLN A 146 -26.25 15.45 18.64
CA GLN A 146 -27.56 14.99 18.21
C GLN A 146 -28.05 15.97 17.14
N TYR A 147 -28.17 15.49 15.89
CA TYR A 147 -28.87 16.17 14.79
C TYR A 147 -28.84 17.71 14.86
N SER A 148 -27.67 18.31 14.64
CA SER A 148 -27.59 19.75 14.34
C SER A 148 -28.36 19.98 13.03
N LYS A 149 -29.65 20.30 13.17
CA LYS A 149 -30.58 20.64 12.10
C LYS A 149 -29.88 21.60 11.13
N SER A 150 -29.54 21.10 9.95
CA SER A 150 -29.16 21.95 8.81
C SER A 150 -30.42 22.63 8.23
N THR A 151 -31.24 23.24 9.10
CA THR A 151 -32.52 23.85 8.75
C THR A 151 -32.36 25.09 7.90
N SER A 152 -31.23 25.79 8.01
CA SER A 152 -31.08 27.11 7.38
C SER A 152 -31.02 27.03 5.85
N ILE A 153 -30.33 26.06 5.24
CA ILE A 153 -30.31 25.95 3.76
C ILE A 153 -31.67 25.52 3.20
N ILE A 154 -32.40 24.68 3.94
CA ILE A 154 -33.75 24.25 3.58
C ILE A 154 -34.68 25.46 3.59
N GLN A 155 -34.63 26.27 4.65
CA GLN A 155 -35.46 27.47 4.78
C GLN A 155 -35.15 28.50 3.69
N ILE A 156 -33.88 28.60 3.26
CA ILE A 156 -33.49 29.44 2.13
C ILE A 156 -34.10 28.89 0.83
N LEU A 157 -33.89 27.61 0.55
CA LEU A 157 -34.36 26.99 -0.69
C LEU A 157 -35.90 26.90 -0.76
N GLN A 158 -36.60 26.75 0.36
CA GLN A 158 -38.07 26.74 0.45
C GLN A 158 -38.73 28.01 -0.10
N HIS A 159 -38.00 29.12 -0.15
CA HIS A 159 -38.55 30.38 -0.67
C HIS A 159 -38.62 30.41 -2.20
N PHE A 160 -37.76 29.66 -2.88
CA PHE A 160 -37.67 29.68 -4.33
C PHE A 160 -38.69 28.73 -4.96
N ASN A 161 -39.10 29.04 -6.19
CA ASN A 161 -40.01 28.20 -6.94
C ASN A 161 -39.35 26.84 -7.24
N GLN A 162 -40.13 25.77 -7.24
CA GLN A 162 -39.68 24.43 -7.64
C GLN A 162 -39.09 24.38 -9.06
N ASN A 163 -39.49 25.31 -9.93
CA ASN A 163 -38.98 25.43 -11.30
C ASN A 163 -37.66 26.21 -11.41
N THR A 164 -37.18 26.78 -10.31
CA THR A 164 -35.94 27.55 -10.28
C THR A 164 -34.74 26.67 -10.61
N GLN A 165 -33.85 27.20 -11.45
CA GLN A 165 -32.63 26.52 -11.86
C GLN A 165 -31.63 26.52 -10.69
N LEU A 166 -31.32 25.32 -10.20
CA LEU A 166 -30.43 25.09 -9.08
C LEU A 166 -29.19 24.30 -9.54
N ILE A 167 -28.02 24.91 -9.46
CA ILE A 167 -26.75 24.23 -9.71
C ILE A 167 -26.08 23.97 -8.37
N VAL A 168 -25.88 22.70 -8.04
CA VAL A 168 -25.26 22.27 -6.78
C VAL A 168 -23.84 21.78 -7.09
N LEU A 169 -22.86 22.57 -6.68
CA LEU A 169 -21.44 22.26 -6.79
C LEU A 169 -20.99 21.54 -5.51
N VAL A 170 -20.72 20.25 -5.61
CA VAL A 170 -20.49 19.36 -4.45
C VAL A 170 -19.23 18.54 -4.61
N ASN A 171 -18.56 18.27 -3.49
CA ASN A 171 -17.60 17.18 -3.43
C ASN A 171 -18.37 15.90 -3.01
N LYS A 172 -18.45 14.92 -3.93
CA LYS A 172 -19.28 13.71 -3.80
C LYS A 172 -18.98 12.88 -2.55
N ASP A 173 -17.74 12.96 -2.02
CA ASP A 173 -17.33 12.26 -0.80
C ASP A 173 -17.79 12.95 0.51
N SER A 174 -18.48 14.08 0.42
CA SER A 174 -18.93 14.80 1.62
C SER A 174 -20.26 14.25 2.16
N LYS A 175 -20.33 13.99 3.47
CA LYS A 175 -21.62 13.71 4.16
C LYS A 175 -22.66 14.81 3.90
N ASN A 176 -22.19 16.04 3.67
CA ASN A 176 -23.02 17.20 3.34
C ASN A 176 -23.74 17.04 1.99
N PHE A 177 -23.17 16.31 1.03
CA PHE A 177 -23.82 16.05 -0.26
C PHE A 177 -25.13 15.29 -0.07
N LYS A 178 -25.10 14.13 0.61
CA LYS A 178 -26.31 13.33 0.88
C LYS A 178 -27.40 14.15 1.58
N ILE A 179 -26.99 15.02 2.51
CA ILE A 179 -27.90 15.90 3.24
C ILE A 179 -28.55 16.92 2.31
N VAL A 180 -27.75 17.64 1.51
CA VAL A 180 -28.25 18.65 0.55
C VAL A 180 -29.12 17.99 -0.52
N GLU A 181 -28.70 16.86 -1.05
CA GLU A 181 -29.49 16.08 -2.02
C GLU A 181 -30.84 15.65 -1.45
N THR A 182 -30.86 15.09 -0.24
CA THR A 182 -32.10 14.68 0.43
C THR A 182 -33.04 15.88 0.56
N TYR A 183 -32.54 17.05 0.94
CA TYR A 183 -33.38 18.24 1.08
C TYR A 183 -33.85 18.80 -0.25
N VAL A 184 -33.00 18.86 -1.27
CA VAL A 184 -33.41 19.31 -2.60
C VAL A 184 -34.50 18.40 -3.17
N ARG A 185 -34.42 17.08 -2.94
CA ARG A 185 -35.48 16.12 -3.26
C ARG A 185 -36.76 16.37 -2.45
N MET A 186 -36.65 16.58 -1.13
CA MET A 186 -37.81 16.89 -0.27
C MET A 186 -38.52 18.20 -0.71
N LEU A 187 -37.78 19.16 -1.25
CA LEU A 187 -38.33 20.43 -1.73
C LEU A 187 -38.89 20.36 -3.17
N ALA A 188 -38.77 19.22 -3.83
CA ALA A 188 -39.29 18.97 -5.18
C ALA A 188 -38.82 19.98 -6.24
N PHE A 189 -37.54 20.36 -6.23
CA PHE A 189 -36.98 21.13 -7.34
C PHE A 189 -36.90 20.27 -8.61
N HIS A 190 -37.48 20.79 -9.71
CA HIS A 190 -37.53 20.07 -10.99
C HIS A 190 -36.23 20.24 -11.80
N ASN A 191 -35.51 21.34 -11.60
CA ASN A 191 -34.37 21.75 -12.43
C ASN A 191 -33.08 21.83 -11.60
N VAL A 192 -32.52 20.66 -11.25
CA VAL A 192 -31.31 20.57 -10.43
C VAL A 192 -30.18 19.93 -11.22
N ILE A 193 -29.02 20.58 -11.23
CA ILE A 193 -27.79 19.99 -11.76
C ILE A 193 -26.77 19.84 -10.64
N TYR A 194 -26.36 18.60 -10.39
CA TYR A 194 -25.24 18.29 -9.51
C TYR A 194 -23.94 18.27 -10.32
N LEU A 195 -22.91 18.92 -9.81
CA LEU A 195 -21.58 18.90 -10.42
C LEU A 195 -20.57 18.42 -9.37
N ASP A 196 -19.92 17.29 -9.64
CA ASP A 196 -18.88 16.75 -8.79
C ASP A 196 -17.58 17.52 -8.99
N LEU A 197 -17.05 18.08 -7.91
CA LEU A 197 -15.81 18.84 -7.89
C LEU A 197 -14.57 17.95 -7.71
N SER A 198 -14.75 16.66 -7.37
CA SER A 198 -13.67 15.73 -7.02
C SER A 198 -13.16 14.91 -8.22
N SER A 199 -14.08 14.43 -9.05
CA SER A 199 -13.79 13.83 -10.33
C SER A 199 -13.95 14.91 -11.40
N SER A 200 -12.98 15.09 -12.30
CA SER A 200 -13.12 15.96 -13.48
C SER A 200 -14.22 15.52 -14.48
N SER A 201 -15.13 14.63 -14.06
CA SER A 201 -16.29 14.14 -14.79
C SER A 201 -17.58 14.85 -14.36
N LEU A 202 -18.37 15.25 -15.35
CA LEU A 202 -19.68 15.87 -15.19
C LEU A 202 -20.75 14.79 -14.91
N GLY A 203 -21.11 14.58 -13.65
CA GLY A 203 -22.21 13.67 -13.29
C GLY A 203 -23.55 14.41 -13.22
N VAL A 204 -24.32 14.44 -14.30
CA VAL A 204 -25.67 15.04 -14.30
C VAL A 204 -26.69 14.03 -13.78
N THR A 205 -27.32 14.30 -12.64
CA THR A 205 -28.37 13.46 -12.07
C THR A 205 -29.66 14.27 -11.88
N GLY A 206 -30.78 13.74 -12.39
CA GLY A 206 -32.09 14.38 -12.37
C GLY A 206 -32.35 15.25 -13.60
N LEU A 207 -32.89 14.65 -14.68
CA LEU A 207 -33.18 15.37 -15.92
C LEU A 207 -34.69 15.46 -16.16
N ASN A 208 -35.22 16.67 -16.00
CA ASN A 208 -36.26 17.20 -16.88
C ASN A 208 -35.76 18.53 -17.49
N ALA A 209 -34.54 18.50 -18.05
CA ALA A 209 -33.81 19.70 -18.48
C ALA A 209 -34.05 20.05 -19.96
N LYS A 210 -35.31 20.08 -20.41
CA LYS A 210 -35.64 20.65 -21.72
C LYS A 210 -35.46 22.17 -21.62
N GLY A 211 -34.32 22.68 -22.11
CA GLY A 211 -34.05 24.12 -22.26
C GLY A 211 -32.83 24.67 -21.52
N MET A 212 -32.01 23.86 -20.84
CA MET A 212 -30.88 24.42 -20.08
C MET A 212 -29.63 24.72 -20.94
N PHE A 213 -29.51 24.12 -22.13
CA PHE A 213 -28.33 24.28 -23.00
C PHE A 213 -28.64 24.47 -24.47
N GLU A 214 -29.89 24.74 -24.85
CA GLU A 214 -30.22 24.99 -26.27
C GLU A 214 -29.38 26.13 -26.86
N ASP A 215 -28.78 27.01 -26.03
CA ASP A 215 -27.97 28.13 -26.52
C ASP A 215 -26.66 28.47 -25.75
N SER A 216 -25.99 27.62 -24.95
CA SER A 216 -24.76 28.07 -24.23
C SER A 216 -23.64 27.05 -23.96
N MET A 217 -22.39 27.57 -23.93
CA MET A 217 -21.07 27.02 -23.54
C MET A 217 -20.09 26.55 -24.65
N ARG A 218 -19.35 27.44 -25.32
CA ARG A 218 -18.08 27.04 -25.95
C ARG A 218 -17.01 26.82 -24.88
N ARG A 219 -16.98 25.62 -24.30
CA ARG A 219 -15.80 25.11 -23.58
C ARG A 219 -15.15 24.03 -24.44
N ASN A 220 -13.84 24.12 -24.60
CA ASN A 220 -13.07 23.12 -25.33
C ASN A 220 -12.76 21.97 -24.35
N PHE A 221 -13.62 20.95 -24.27
CA PHE A 221 -13.38 19.72 -23.52
C PHE A 221 -12.64 18.66 -24.37
N THR A 222 -11.81 19.12 -25.31
CA THR A 222 -11.05 18.29 -26.24
C THR A 222 -10.29 17.18 -25.51
N GLY A 223 -10.64 15.93 -25.79
CA GLY A 223 -9.93 14.73 -25.33
C GLY A 223 -10.53 13.99 -24.13
N SER A 224 -11.64 14.45 -23.54
CA SER A 224 -12.30 13.74 -22.42
C SER A 224 -13.74 13.34 -22.77
N PRO A 225 -14.02 12.06 -23.09
CA PRO A 225 -15.35 11.63 -23.49
C PRO A 225 -16.37 11.86 -22.37
N LEU A 226 -17.53 12.38 -22.72
CA LEU A 226 -18.68 12.59 -21.86
C LEU A 226 -19.36 11.24 -21.61
N THR A 227 -19.08 10.61 -20.48
CA THR A 227 -19.67 9.32 -20.13
C THR A 227 -21.03 9.52 -19.46
N PHE A 228 -22.05 8.82 -19.94
CA PHE A 228 -23.38 8.84 -19.34
C PHE A 228 -23.99 7.43 -19.29
N THR A 229 -24.92 7.24 -18.36
CA THR A 229 -25.60 5.96 -18.16
C THR A 229 -27.10 6.22 -18.17
N LYS A 230 -27.84 5.42 -18.95
CA LYS A 230 -29.29 5.52 -19.07
C LYS A 230 -29.96 4.36 -18.36
N ARG A 231 -31.17 4.59 -17.83
CA ARG A 231 -31.98 3.59 -17.14
C ARG A 231 -32.44 2.41 -18.04
N GLN A 232 -32.47 2.63 -19.36
CA GLN A 232 -32.92 1.66 -20.37
C GLN A 232 -31.73 1.06 -21.11
N ILE A 233 -31.80 -0.24 -21.35
CA ILE A 233 -30.72 -1.09 -21.91
C ILE A 233 -30.52 -0.81 -23.40
N GLU A 234 -31.58 -0.46 -24.14
CA GLU A 234 -31.47 -0.16 -25.56
C GLU A 234 -31.31 1.35 -25.81
N PRO A 235 -30.28 1.75 -26.59
CA PRO A 235 -30.17 3.13 -27.05
C PRO A 235 -31.31 3.40 -28.02
N ASP A 236 -32.37 4.04 -27.55
CA ASP A 236 -33.36 4.66 -28.42
C ASP A 236 -32.72 5.93 -29.02
N PRO A 237 -32.38 5.94 -30.33
CA PRO A 237 -31.77 7.10 -30.97
C PRO A 237 -32.70 8.31 -31.01
N PHE A 238 -33.99 8.14 -30.71
CA PHE A 238 -34.98 9.20 -30.63
C PHE A 238 -35.21 9.71 -29.20
N ASP A 239 -34.52 9.16 -28.20
CA ASP A 239 -34.60 9.70 -26.84
C ASP A 239 -34.07 11.14 -26.83
N PRO A 240 -34.90 12.13 -26.47
CA PRO A 240 -34.48 13.53 -26.40
C PRO A 240 -33.29 13.74 -25.46
N THR A 241 -33.12 12.88 -24.45
CA THR A 241 -31.99 12.89 -23.52
C THR A 241 -30.69 12.48 -24.21
N PHE A 242 -30.73 11.42 -25.03
CA PHE A 242 -29.57 10.94 -25.78
C PHE A 242 -29.14 11.97 -26.83
N LYS A 243 -30.11 12.49 -27.58
CA LYS A 243 -29.88 13.57 -28.54
C LYS A 243 -29.28 14.80 -27.86
N TRP A 244 -29.82 15.20 -26.70
CA TRP A 244 -29.29 16.32 -25.93
C TRP A 244 -27.85 16.09 -25.48
N ILE A 245 -27.49 14.89 -24.98
CA ILE A 245 -26.12 14.58 -24.55
C ILE A 245 -25.15 14.57 -25.74
N GLN A 246 -25.57 14.04 -26.89
CA GLN A 246 -24.75 14.05 -28.12
C GLN A 246 -24.52 15.47 -28.65
N GLU A 247 -25.56 16.29 -28.73
CA GLU A 247 -25.46 17.70 -29.13
C GLU A 247 -24.57 18.48 -28.14
N THR A 248 -24.71 18.20 -26.85
CA THR A 248 -23.86 18.79 -25.81
C THR A 248 -22.40 18.37 -25.97
N ALA A 249 -22.13 17.08 -26.23
CA ALA A 249 -20.77 16.61 -26.48
C ALA A 249 -20.16 17.24 -27.74
N PHE A 250 -20.92 17.29 -28.83
CA PHE A 250 -20.52 17.93 -30.08
C PHE A 250 -20.20 19.42 -29.88
N TYR A 251 -21.08 20.13 -29.18
CA TYR A 251 -20.92 21.55 -28.88
C TYR A 251 -19.72 21.84 -27.96
N LEU A 252 -19.40 20.92 -27.05
CA LEU A 252 -18.22 20.96 -26.18
C LEU A 252 -16.93 20.42 -26.83
N ASN A 253 -16.97 20.07 -28.12
CA ASN A 253 -15.88 19.45 -28.88
C ASN A 253 -15.32 18.18 -28.21
N THR A 254 -16.22 17.32 -27.73
CA THR A 254 -15.93 16.02 -27.13
C THR A 254 -16.88 14.93 -27.65
N THR A 255 -16.65 13.67 -27.30
CA THR A 255 -17.49 12.54 -27.69
C THR A 255 -18.34 12.07 -26.51
N ALA A 256 -19.63 11.84 -26.73
CA ALA A 256 -20.47 11.18 -25.74
C ALA A 256 -20.29 9.66 -25.85
N VAL A 257 -20.00 8.97 -24.73
CA VAL A 257 -19.89 7.51 -24.68
C VAL A 257 -20.90 7.00 -23.67
N GLN A 258 -21.88 6.23 -24.15
CA GLN A 258 -22.80 5.55 -23.26
C GLN A 258 -22.08 4.39 -22.56
N SER A 259 -22.06 4.40 -21.23
CA SER A 259 -21.59 3.26 -20.45
C SER A 259 -22.76 2.29 -20.30
N MET A 260 -22.64 1.10 -20.91
CA MET A 260 -23.61 0.02 -20.71
C MET A 260 -23.43 -0.54 -19.30
N HIS A 261 -24.53 -0.64 -18.56
CA HIS A 261 -24.57 -1.26 -17.24
C HIS A 261 -25.57 -2.43 -17.30
N PHE A 262 -25.31 -3.50 -16.55
CA PHE A 262 -26.18 -4.68 -16.48
C PHE A 262 -26.82 -4.75 -15.09
N CYS A 263 -27.75 -3.84 -14.78
CA CYS A 263 -28.57 -3.97 -13.59
C CYS A 263 -29.86 -4.71 -13.97
N ALA A 264 -30.14 -5.84 -13.32
CA ALA A 264 -31.37 -6.61 -13.54
C ALA A 264 -32.60 -5.75 -13.19
N LEU A 265 -33.58 -5.72 -14.10
CA LEU A 265 -34.74 -4.80 -14.08
C LEU A 265 -35.80 -5.09 -12.99
N SER A 266 -35.50 -5.87 -11.96
CA SER A 266 -36.58 -6.50 -11.17
C SER A 266 -37.21 -5.67 -10.05
N GLU A 267 -36.77 -4.45 -9.73
CA GLU A 267 -37.49 -3.58 -8.78
C GLU A 267 -37.01 -2.12 -8.84
N SER A 268 -37.93 -1.16 -8.71
CA SER A 268 -37.68 0.28 -8.94
C SER A 268 -36.74 0.92 -7.94
N ASP A 269 -36.68 0.39 -6.71
CA ASP A 269 -35.97 1.00 -5.58
C ASP A 269 -34.54 0.45 -5.42
N LEU A 270 -34.30 -0.78 -5.91
CA LEU A 270 -32.96 -1.42 -5.96
C LEU A 270 -32.15 -0.99 -7.18
N GLN A 271 -32.80 -0.38 -8.18
CA GLN A 271 -32.13 0.07 -9.39
C GLN A 271 -31.12 1.17 -9.08
N ASP A 272 -31.52 2.19 -8.31
CA ASP A 272 -30.66 3.34 -8.01
C ASP A 272 -29.39 2.94 -7.25
N ASP A 273 -29.50 1.97 -6.32
CA ASP A 273 -28.34 1.44 -5.59
C ASP A 273 -27.39 0.66 -6.52
N CYS A 274 -27.91 -0.12 -7.47
CA CYS A 274 -27.10 -0.86 -8.44
C CYS A 274 -26.36 0.07 -9.42
N TYR A 275 -27.01 1.13 -9.92
CA TYR A 275 -26.33 2.16 -10.73
C TYR A 275 -25.23 2.87 -9.94
N PHE A 276 -25.49 3.12 -8.65
CA PHE A 276 -24.54 3.79 -7.78
C PHE A 276 -23.33 2.90 -7.44
N ASP A 277 -23.56 1.62 -7.15
CA ASP A 277 -22.50 0.62 -6.90
C ASP A 277 -21.67 0.33 -8.15
N HIS A 278 -22.28 0.30 -9.33
CA HIS A 278 -21.54 0.18 -10.59
C HIS A 278 -20.59 1.36 -10.80
N PHE A 279 -21.04 2.59 -10.52
CA PHE A 279 -20.19 3.78 -10.57
C PHE A 279 -19.15 3.85 -9.43
N GLN A 280 -19.44 3.27 -8.27
CA GLN A 280 -18.51 3.21 -7.14
C GLN A 280 -17.43 2.13 -7.31
N THR A 281 -17.77 1.01 -7.93
CA THR A 281 -16.86 -0.11 -8.21
C THR A 281 -16.08 0.08 -9.51
N SER A 282 -16.63 0.83 -10.48
CA SER A 282 -15.88 1.42 -11.59
C SER A 282 -15.04 2.61 -11.12
N LYS A 283 -14.26 2.45 -10.05
CA LYS A 283 -13.00 3.19 -10.00
C LYS A 283 -12.28 2.84 -11.30
N PRO A 284 -11.77 3.80 -12.09
CA PRO A 284 -10.85 3.47 -13.15
C PRO A 284 -9.69 2.76 -12.47
N THR A 285 -9.69 1.43 -12.49
CA THR A 285 -8.55 0.64 -12.06
C THR A 285 -7.49 1.02 -13.07
N PHE A 286 -6.54 1.85 -12.65
CA PHE A 286 -5.42 2.31 -13.48
C PHE A 286 -4.69 1.14 -14.17
N PHE A 287 -4.89 -0.07 -13.66
CA PHE A 287 -4.39 -1.34 -14.16
C PHE A 287 -5.56 -2.31 -14.40
N LEU A 288 -5.60 -2.90 -15.59
CA LEU A 288 -6.50 -4.01 -15.93
C LEU A 288 -5.94 -5.34 -15.41
N ASN A 289 -4.61 -5.47 -15.43
CA ASN A 289 -3.89 -6.59 -14.85
C ASN A 289 -3.57 -6.36 -13.37
N ASP A 290 -3.56 -7.43 -12.59
CA ASP A 290 -3.08 -7.38 -11.22
C ASP A 290 -1.54 -7.26 -11.23
N PRO A 291 -0.96 -6.16 -10.72
CA PRO A 291 0.48 -5.92 -10.81
C PRO A 291 1.30 -6.94 -10.03
N ILE A 292 0.76 -7.50 -8.93
CA ILE A 292 1.47 -8.48 -8.12
C ILE A 292 1.42 -9.85 -8.80
N LEU A 293 0.22 -10.26 -9.24
CA LEU A 293 0.04 -11.57 -9.85
C LEU A 293 0.81 -11.69 -11.18
N LEU A 294 0.84 -10.63 -11.97
CA LEU A 294 1.59 -10.62 -13.22
C LEU A 294 3.10 -10.66 -12.98
N SER A 295 3.62 -9.86 -12.05
CA SER A 295 5.06 -9.74 -11.85
C SER A 295 5.69 -10.89 -11.09
N VAL A 296 4.97 -11.44 -10.11
CA VAL A 296 5.47 -12.53 -9.25
C VAL A 296 5.13 -13.89 -9.87
N CYS A 297 3.91 -14.05 -10.38
CA CYS A 297 3.41 -15.34 -10.86
C CYS A 297 3.39 -15.47 -12.39
N GLY A 298 3.67 -14.40 -13.13
CA GLY A 298 3.57 -14.40 -14.60
C GLY A 298 2.13 -14.55 -15.12
N PHE A 299 1.12 -14.33 -14.29
CA PHE A 299 -0.27 -14.56 -14.68
C PHE A 299 -0.89 -13.31 -15.32
N GLU A 300 -1.12 -13.37 -16.63
CA GLU A 300 -1.80 -12.31 -17.40
C GLU A 300 -3.32 -12.53 -17.38
N ARG A 301 -4.08 -11.59 -16.77
CA ARG A 301 -5.56 -11.57 -16.91
C ARG A 301 -5.99 -11.06 -18.27
N CYS A 302 -5.26 -10.09 -18.81
CA CYS A 302 -5.44 -9.52 -20.13
C CYS A 302 -4.06 -9.42 -20.79
N SER A 303 -3.98 -9.80 -22.07
CA SER A 303 -2.73 -9.73 -22.83
C SER A 303 -2.09 -8.36 -22.65
N LEU A 304 -0.82 -8.33 -22.23
CA LEU A 304 -0.07 -7.09 -22.01
C LEU A 304 -0.09 -6.20 -23.25
N TYR A 305 -0.25 -6.77 -24.45
CA TYR A 305 -0.36 -6.04 -25.70
C TYR A 305 -1.57 -5.09 -25.77
N ARG A 306 -2.69 -5.43 -25.11
CA ARG A 306 -3.91 -4.61 -25.07
C ARG A 306 -3.94 -3.60 -23.92
N ALA A 307 -3.03 -3.71 -22.96
CA ALA A 307 -2.95 -2.80 -21.83
C ALA A 307 -2.57 -1.36 -22.22
N SER A 308 -2.93 -0.39 -21.37
CA SER A 308 -2.59 1.02 -21.59
C SER A 308 -1.06 1.23 -21.60
N ARG A 309 -0.56 2.29 -22.25
CA ARG A 309 0.88 2.56 -22.31
C ARG A 309 1.51 2.73 -20.92
N TRP A 310 0.77 3.36 -20.00
CA TRP A 310 1.20 3.56 -18.61
C TRP A 310 1.23 2.25 -17.82
N GLU A 311 0.20 1.44 -17.98
CA GLU A 311 0.14 0.10 -17.39
C GLU A 311 1.32 -0.75 -17.86
N LYS A 312 1.61 -0.76 -19.17
CA LYS A 312 2.78 -1.45 -19.74
C LYS A 312 4.09 -0.98 -19.13
N MET A 313 4.30 0.33 -19.03
CA MET A 313 5.54 0.89 -18.46
C MET A 313 5.75 0.47 -17.01
N VAL A 314 4.70 0.58 -16.18
CA VAL A 314 4.78 0.22 -14.76
C VAL A 314 4.95 -1.29 -14.58
N LEU A 315 4.15 -2.11 -15.29
CA LEU A 315 4.23 -3.56 -15.19
C LEU A 315 5.58 -4.08 -15.70
N MET A 316 6.10 -3.53 -16.81
CA MET A 316 7.42 -3.89 -17.32
C MET A 316 8.53 -3.51 -16.33
N SER A 317 8.45 -2.32 -15.72
CA SER A 317 9.39 -1.91 -14.67
C SER A 317 9.33 -2.85 -13.47
N LEU A 318 8.14 -3.30 -13.09
CA LEU A 318 7.93 -4.15 -11.92
C LEU A 318 8.36 -5.61 -12.20
N VAL A 319 8.15 -6.11 -13.41
CA VAL A 319 8.68 -7.40 -13.89
C VAL A 319 10.20 -7.38 -13.91
N LEU A 320 10.84 -6.34 -14.45
CA LEU A 320 12.30 -6.22 -14.44
C LEU A 320 12.85 -6.16 -13.01
N TRP A 321 12.19 -5.41 -12.13
CA TRP A 321 12.58 -5.34 -10.72
C TRP A 321 12.46 -6.71 -10.03
N MET A 322 11.33 -7.41 -10.19
CA MET A 322 11.13 -8.75 -9.63
C MET A 322 12.14 -9.74 -10.19
N PHE A 323 12.46 -9.68 -11.48
CA PHE A 323 13.50 -10.52 -12.09
C PHE A 323 14.85 -10.35 -11.40
N PHE A 324 15.31 -9.11 -11.20
CA PHE A 324 16.57 -8.86 -10.47
C PHE A 324 16.52 -9.36 -9.02
N MET A 325 15.39 -9.15 -8.33
CA MET A 325 15.21 -9.64 -6.96
C MET A 325 15.24 -11.18 -6.89
N THR A 326 14.61 -11.87 -7.83
CA THR A 326 14.61 -13.33 -7.92
C THR A 326 16.01 -13.86 -8.23
N CYS A 327 16.75 -13.28 -9.18
CA CYS A 327 18.12 -13.69 -9.47
C CYS A 327 19.07 -13.47 -8.28
N ALA A 328 18.94 -12.33 -7.59
CA ALA A 328 19.73 -12.06 -6.39
C ALA A 328 19.40 -13.03 -5.25
N TYR A 329 18.11 -13.33 -5.07
CA TYR A 329 17.65 -14.31 -4.10
C TYR A 329 18.15 -15.71 -4.42
N GLU A 330 18.02 -16.16 -5.67
CA GLU A 330 18.47 -17.47 -6.13
C GLU A 330 19.98 -17.65 -5.92
N THR A 331 20.79 -16.64 -6.28
CA THR A 331 22.24 -16.69 -6.08
C THR A 331 22.60 -16.84 -4.59
N LYS A 332 21.91 -16.10 -3.72
CA LYS A 332 22.14 -16.15 -2.27
C LYS A 332 21.61 -17.43 -1.65
N PHE A 333 20.48 -17.93 -2.14
CA PHE A 333 19.89 -19.17 -1.68
C PHE A 333 20.77 -20.36 -2.09
N LEU A 334 21.23 -20.39 -3.34
CA LEU A 334 22.16 -21.41 -3.83
C LEU A 334 23.48 -21.37 -3.08
N SER A 335 24.01 -20.18 -2.76
CA SER A 335 25.24 -20.10 -1.96
C SER A 335 25.05 -20.63 -0.54
N MET A 336 23.87 -20.46 0.08
CA MET A 336 23.53 -21.05 1.37
C MET A 336 23.27 -22.56 1.31
N LEU A 337 22.78 -23.06 0.18
CA LEU A 337 22.62 -24.51 -0.04
C LEU A 337 23.97 -25.20 -0.26
N VAL A 338 24.88 -24.57 -1.00
CA VAL A 338 26.24 -25.09 -1.23
C VAL A 338 27.09 -24.97 0.03
N TYR A 339 27.00 -23.84 0.73
CA TYR A 339 27.69 -23.59 1.99
C TYR A 339 26.67 -23.47 3.11
N LYS A 340 26.28 -24.64 3.66
CA LYS A 340 25.52 -24.67 4.90
C LYS A 340 26.30 -23.84 5.94
N PRO A 341 25.70 -22.82 6.57
CA PRO A 341 26.39 -22.03 7.57
C PRO A 341 26.78 -22.97 8.71
N VAL A 342 28.07 -23.29 8.76
CA VAL A 342 28.64 -24.10 9.84
C VAL A 342 28.50 -23.26 11.10
N GLU A 343 28.14 -23.91 12.20
CA GLU A 343 28.18 -23.29 13.53
C GLU A 343 29.49 -22.50 13.70
N PRO A 344 29.46 -21.33 14.36
CA PRO A 344 30.63 -20.49 14.48
C PRO A 344 31.79 -21.32 15.04
N LYS A 345 32.82 -21.54 14.22
CA LYS A 345 33.97 -22.34 14.61
C LYS A 345 34.71 -21.64 15.75
N ILE A 346 34.93 -22.37 16.83
CA ILE A 346 35.80 -21.98 17.94
C ILE A 346 37.24 -22.08 17.44
N ASN A 347 37.81 -20.95 17.04
CA ASN A 347 39.15 -20.92 16.43
C ASN A 347 40.25 -20.58 17.44
N THR A 348 39.88 -19.98 18.58
CA THR A 348 40.82 -19.54 19.62
C THR A 348 40.48 -20.15 20.97
N ILE A 349 41.49 -20.24 21.85
CA ILE A 349 41.33 -20.66 23.25
C ILE A 349 40.34 -19.72 23.96
N GLN A 350 40.37 -18.42 23.65
CA GLN A 350 39.42 -17.45 24.23
C GLN A 350 37.97 -17.71 23.79
N ASP A 351 37.75 -18.11 22.54
CA ASP A 351 36.42 -18.54 22.08
C ASP A 351 35.96 -19.80 22.81
N LEU A 352 36.89 -20.72 23.12
CA LEU A 352 36.61 -21.93 23.90
C LEU A 352 36.21 -21.61 25.34
N LEU A 353 36.95 -20.73 26.00
CA LEU A 353 36.62 -20.25 27.35
C LEU A 353 35.24 -19.57 27.37
N LYS A 354 34.86 -18.89 26.28
CA LYS A 354 33.56 -18.23 26.15
C LYS A 354 32.41 -19.18 25.82
N SER A 355 32.67 -20.31 25.15
CA SER A 355 31.64 -21.24 24.69
C SER A 355 31.09 -22.15 25.78
N SER A 356 31.65 -22.10 27.00
CA SER A 356 31.31 -22.98 28.14
C SER A 356 31.50 -24.48 27.87
N ILE A 357 32.26 -24.82 26.84
CA ILE A 357 32.62 -26.21 26.54
C ILE A 357 33.79 -26.61 27.43
N ASN A 358 33.59 -27.64 28.25
CA ASN A 358 34.63 -28.16 29.12
C ASN A 358 35.68 -28.95 28.33
N LEU A 359 36.93 -28.86 28.76
CA LEU A 359 38.07 -29.52 28.13
C LEU A 359 38.39 -30.81 28.88
N LYS A 360 38.21 -31.97 28.26
CA LYS A 360 38.63 -33.25 28.84
C LYS A 360 40.09 -33.50 28.51
N ALA A 361 40.89 -33.76 29.53
CA ALA A 361 42.28 -34.16 29.40
C ALA A 361 42.66 -35.19 30.46
N ASN A 362 43.55 -36.13 30.11
CA ASN A 362 44.14 -37.04 31.07
C ASN A 362 45.36 -36.38 31.71
N LEU A 363 45.18 -35.79 32.90
CA LEU A 363 46.24 -35.05 33.58
C LEU A 363 47.42 -35.93 33.98
N LEU A 364 47.25 -37.25 34.07
CA LEU A 364 48.35 -38.19 34.34
C LEU A 364 49.27 -38.35 33.13
N MET A 365 48.73 -38.26 31.91
CA MET A 365 49.52 -38.37 30.67
C MET A 365 50.08 -37.02 30.21
N SER A 366 49.47 -35.91 30.63
CA SER A 366 49.88 -34.57 30.20
C SER A 366 49.84 -33.59 31.38
N PRO A 367 50.77 -33.71 32.34
CA PRO A 367 50.81 -32.85 33.52
C PRO A 367 51.05 -31.37 33.16
N ASP A 368 51.66 -31.10 32.00
CA ASP A 368 51.93 -29.74 31.51
C ASP A 368 50.64 -28.94 31.31
N ILE A 369 49.50 -29.59 31.05
CA ILE A 369 48.20 -28.93 30.86
C ILE A 369 47.71 -28.30 32.17
N GLU A 370 48.01 -28.92 33.31
CA GLU A 370 47.62 -28.40 34.63
C GLU A 370 48.37 -27.11 34.98
N MET A 371 49.57 -26.92 34.41
CA MET A 371 50.39 -25.73 34.62
C MET A 371 49.93 -24.53 33.78
N GLU A 372 49.08 -24.75 32.76
CA GLU A 372 48.68 -23.71 31.82
C GLU A 372 47.55 -22.84 32.42
N THR A 373 47.92 -21.75 33.08
CA THR A 373 47.00 -20.82 33.78
C THR A 373 45.82 -20.33 32.94
N GLN A 374 45.92 -20.32 31.61
CA GLN A 374 44.84 -19.88 30.71
C GLN A 374 43.66 -20.84 30.66
N LEU A 375 43.86 -22.12 31.00
CA LEU A 375 42.84 -23.16 30.95
C LEU A 375 42.23 -23.46 32.33
N GLU A 376 42.66 -22.73 33.36
CA GLU A 376 42.21 -22.94 34.73
C GLU A 376 40.67 -22.81 34.84
N GLY A 377 40.03 -23.86 35.36
CA GLY A 377 38.57 -23.93 35.55
C GLY A 377 37.77 -24.50 34.37
N VAL A 378 38.37 -24.74 33.21
CA VAL A 378 37.70 -25.39 32.06
C VAL A 378 38.13 -26.86 31.89
N VAL A 379 39.31 -27.22 32.41
CA VAL A 379 39.85 -28.58 32.33
C VAL A 379 39.13 -29.52 33.32
N ILE A 380 38.64 -30.65 32.81
CA ILE A 380 38.12 -31.77 33.59
C ILE A 380 39.09 -32.94 33.43
N ASN A 381 39.61 -33.42 34.55
CA ASN A 381 40.43 -34.63 34.57
C ASN A 381 39.58 -35.85 34.20
N SER A 382 39.96 -36.58 33.16
CA SER A 382 39.31 -37.82 32.76
C SER A 382 40.31 -38.95 32.57
N ASN A 383 39.90 -40.16 32.94
CA ASN A 383 40.63 -41.41 32.67
C ASN A 383 40.15 -42.09 31.37
N ASP A 384 39.23 -41.45 30.64
CA ASP A 384 38.76 -41.96 29.34
C ASP A 384 39.95 -42.09 28.38
N SER A 385 39.88 -43.05 27.46
CA SER A 385 40.91 -43.16 26.42
C SER A 385 40.86 -41.91 25.54
N GLU A 386 42.01 -41.44 25.09
CA GLU A 386 42.11 -40.26 24.22
C GLU A 386 41.22 -40.40 22.97
N PHE A 387 40.92 -41.62 22.52
CA PHE A 387 40.08 -41.86 21.34
C PHE A 387 38.58 -42.02 21.64
N GLU A 388 38.13 -41.83 22.87
CA GLU A 388 36.71 -41.89 23.22
C GLU A 388 36.10 -40.49 23.28
N MET A 389 36.01 -39.85 22.11
CA MET A 389 35.43 -38.51 22.00
C MET A 389 33.89 -38.55 22.04
N ASP A 390 33.28 -37.83 22.99
CA ASP A 390 31.87 -37.97 23.39
C ASP A 390 30.86 -37.01 22.72
N ASN A 391 31.32 -36.22 21.74
CA ASN A 391 30.63 -35.13 21.05
C ASN A 391 30.17 -33.97 21.93
N THR A 392 30.63 -33.89 23.19
CA THR A 392 30.21 -32.84 24.13
C THR A 392 31.38 -32.02 24.66
N HIS A 393 32.55 -32.63 24.78
CA HIS A 393 33.75 -31.97 25.32
C HIS A 393 34.74 -31.61 24.22
N ALA A 394 35.57 -30.61 24.51
CA ALA A 394 36.79 -30.36 23.77
C ALA A 394 37.90 -31.28 24.32
N TYR A 395 38.91 -31.56 23.49
CA TYR A 395 40.00 -32.46 23.83
C TYR A 395 41.33 -31.88 23.36
N ILE A 396 42.40 -32.09 24.13
CA ILE A 396 43.76 -31.76 23.73
C ILE A 396 44.42 -33.00 23.14
N PHE A 397 45.01 -32.85 21.96
CA PHE A 397 45.78 -33.91 21.32
C PHE A 397 47.05 -33.36 20.70
N GLU A 398 48.02 -34.25 20.55
CA GLU A 398 49.13 -33.98 19.66
C GLU A 398 48.66 -33.99 18.19
N LYS A 399 49.12 -33.00 17.43
CA LYS A 399 48.77 -32.82 16.01
C LYS A 399 48.97 -34.10 15.17
N MET A 400 50.01 -34.86 15.47
CA MET A 400 50.37 -36.07 14.72
C MET A 400 49.33 -37.19 14.82
N TYR A 401 48.62 -37.31 15.95
CA TYR A 401 47.63 -38.35 16.17
C TYR A 401 46.22 -37.93 15.76
N ILE A 402 45.91 -36.63 15.89
CA ILE A 402 44.55 -36.12 15.62
C ILE A 402 44.26 -35.97 14.13
N GLU A 403 45.20 -35.51 13.32
CA GLU A 403 44.95 -35.28 11.89
C GLU A 403 44.54 -36.55 11.12
N PRO A 404 45.19 -37.72 11.33
CA PRO A 404 44.74 -38.98 10.74
C PRO A 404 43.44 -39.53 11.33
N SER A 405 43.08 -39.14 12.57
CA SER A 405 41.94 -39.72 13.27
C SER A 405 40.64 -38.92 13.15
N LEU A 406 40.70 -37.62 12.88
CA LEU A 406 39.53 -36.76 12.65
C LEU A 406 38.51 -37.33 11.64
N PRO A 407 38.91 -37.94 10.51
CA PRO A 407 37.97 -38.54 9.57
C PRO A 407 37.09 -39.64 10.18
N TYR A 408 37.55 -40.36 11.23
CA TYR A 408 36.74 -41.38 11.91
C TYR A 408 35.54 -40.80 12.66
N TYR A 409 35.56 -39.49 12.95
CA TYR A 409 34.46 -38.77 13.61
C TYR A 409 33.58 -38.00 12.63
N TYR A 410 33.61 -38.36 11.35
CA TYR A 410 32.68 -37.82 10.36
C TYR A 410 31.30 -38.47 10.51
N ASP A 411 30.26 -37.67 10.73
CA ASP A 411 28.90 -38.17 10.80
C ASP A 411 28.33 -38.35 9.39
N THR A 412 28.15 -39.60 8.98
CA THR A 412 27.61 -39.93 7.65
C THR A 412 26.13 -39.54 7.48
N LYS A 413 25.36 -39.40 8.57
CA LYS A 413 23.95 -39.02 8.51
C LYS A 413 23.78 -37.52 8.33
N THR A 414 24.53 -36.72 9.07
CA THR A 414 24.46 -35.25 9.01
C THR A 414 25.40 -34.65 7.97
N LYS A 415 26.34 -35.45 7.44
CA LYS A 415 27.41 -35.04 6.52
C LYS A 415 28.30 -33.95 7.10
N THR A 416 28.53 -33.98 8.41
CA THR A 416 29.34 -32.98 9.12
C THR A 416 30.44 -33.68 9.92
N ALA A 417 31.63 -33.09 9.94
CA ALA A 417 32.66 -33.48 10.89
C ALA A 417 32.19 -33.13 12.31
N ARG A 418 32.17 -34.11 13.22
CA ARG A 418 31.76 -33.88 14.61
C ARG A 418 32.83 -33.12 15.40
N TYR A 419 34.07 -33.30 14.99
CA TYR A 419 35.24 -32.62 15.54
C TYR A 419 35.98 -31.88 14.45
N TYR A 420 36.59 -30.76 14.82
CA TYR A 420 37.51 -30.03 13.98
C TYR A 420 38.72 -29.61 14.81
N LYS A 421 39.85 -29.45 14.13
CA LYS A 421 41.07 -28.95 14.75
C LYS A 421 40.97 -27.43 14.94
N MET A 422 41.29 -26.94 16.12
CA MET A 422 41.48 -25.50 16.36
C MET A 422 42.78 -25.02 15.69
N ASP A 423 42.78 -23.79 15.17
CA ASP A 423 43.96 -23.21 14.51
C ASP A 423 45.03 -22.81 15.54
N GLU A 424 44.62 -22.37 16.73
CA GLU A 424 45.50 -22.06 17.85
C GLU A 424 46.01 -23.33 18.54
N THR A 425 47.31 -23.38 18.80
CA THR A 425 47.99 -24.49 19.49
C THR A 425 48.52 -24.03 20.85
N LEU A 426 48.39 -24.87 21.88
CA LEU A 426 48.90 -24.57 23.23
C LEU A 426 50.43 -24.44 23.29
N GLY A 427 51.13 -25.10 22.37
CA GLY A 427 52.57 -25.01 22.26
C GLY A 427 53.11 -25.89 21.15
N SER A 428 54.42 -25.85 20.99
CA SER A 428 55.16 -26.78 20.16
C SER A 428 56.20 -27.47 21.02
N PHE A 429 56.28 -28.79 20.88
CA PHE A 429 57.33 -29.58 21.48
C PHE A 429 57.98 -30.44 20.40
N VAL A 430 59.26 -30.70 20.59
CA VAL A 430 60.03 -31.56 19.69
C VAL A 430 59.98 -32.97 20.26
N LYS A 431 59.44 -33.91 19.49
CA LYS A 431 59.55 -35.33 19.84
C LYS A 431 61.01 -35.75 19.72
N GLY A 432 61.58 -36.17 20.85
CA GLY A 432 62.89 -36.80 20.92
C GLY A 432 62.76 -38.31 21.02
N TYR A 433 63.80 -39.00 20.56
CA TYR A 433 63.99 -40.41 20.89
C TYR A 433 64.85 -40.48 22.14
N VAL A 434 64.38 -41.18 23.16
CA VAL A 434 65.16 -41.44 24.37
C VAL A 434 65.89 -42.76 24.20
N LEU A 435 67.22 -42.69 24.20
CA LEU A 435 68.11 -43.83 24.19
C LEU A 435 68.83 -43.89 25.56
N SER A 436 69.32 -45.06 25.95
CA SER A 436 70.12 -45.19 27.17
C SER A 436 71.40 -44.34 27.08
N ASP A 437 71.77 -43.66 28.16
CA ASP A 437 72.93 -42.76 28.27
C ASP A 437 74.27 -43.36 27.82
N ARG A 438 74.37 -44.70 27.78
CA ARG A 438 75.59 -45.43 27.40
C ARG A 438 75.43 -46.25 26.13
N ASN A 439 74.46 -45.90 25.27
CA ASN A 439 74.26 -46.61 24.01
C ASN A 439 75.34 -46.19 22.99
N PRO A 440 76.21 -47.11 22.52
CA PRO A 440 77.25 -46.78 21.54
C PRO A 440 76.69 -46.37 20.18
N LEU A 441 75.39 -46.59 19.93
CA LEU A 441 74.70 -46.19 18.71
C LEU A 441 74.07 -44.79 18.79
N LEU A 442 74.18 -44.09 19.92
CA LEU A 442 73.55 -42.78 20.10
C LEU A 442 73.95 -41.78 19.01
N ASP A 443 75.25 -41.62 18.79
CA ASP A 443 75.78 -40.67 17.80
C ASP A 443 75.40 -41.07 16.37
N LEU A 444 75.47 -42.37 16.06
CA LEU A 444 75.11 -42.90 14.75
C LEU A 444 73.60 -42.72 14.48
N PHE A 445 72.76 -42.99 15.48
CA PHE A 445 71.32 -42.79 15.38
C PHE A 445 70.98 -41.30 15.21
N GLY A 446 71.60 -40.42 16.00
CA GLY A 446 71.44 -38.97 15.88
C GLY A 446 71.79 -38.48 14.48
N TYR A 447 72.95 -38.87 13.95
CA TYR A 447 73.36 -38.55 12.58
C TYR A 447 72.35 -39.04 11.54
N THR A 448 71.93 -40.30 11.63
CA THR A 448 70.99 -40.91 10.68
C THR A 448 69.63 -40.20 10.72
N HIS A 449 69.14 -39.85 11.91
CA HIS A 449 67.89 -39.13 12.09
C HIS A 449 67.94 -37.74 11.45
N VAL A 450 69.02 -36.98 11.66
CA VAL A 450 69.23 -35.67 11.01
C VAL A 450 69.21 -35.83 9.49
N VAL A 451 69.92 -36.81 8.94
CA VAL A 451 69.92 -37.09 7.50
C VAL A 451 68.51 -37.38 6.97
N PHE A 452 67.69 -38.17 7.68
CA PHE A 452 66.31 -38.46 7.26
C PHE A 452 65.39 -37.24 7.29
N VAL A 453 65.58 -36.34 8.25
CA VAL A 453 64.82 -35.09 8.35
C VAL A 453 65.27 -34.10 7.27
N GLU A 454 66.56 -33.85 7.14
CA GLU A 454 67.13 -32.87 6.18
C GLU A 454 66.94 -33.30 4.72
N SER A 455 67.00 -34.60 4.43
CA SER A 455 66.70 -35.13 3.10
C SER A 455 65.21 -35.07 2.74
N GLY A 456 64.33 -34.81 3.71
CA GLY A 456 62.87 -34.80 3.52
C GLY A 456 62.23 -36.19 3.46
N ILE A 457 62.99 -37.28 3.61
CA ILE A 457 62.47 -38.66 3.65
C ILE A 457 61.40 -38.78 4.74
N TRP A 458 61.64 -38.19 5.91
CA TRP A 458 60.68 -38.17 7.00
C TRP A 458 59.34 -37.54 6.61
N ASN A 459 59.37 -36.42 5.87
CA ASN A 459 58.15 -35.75 5.40
C ASN A 459 57.37 -36.60 4.40
N VAL A 460 58.07 -37.33 3.51
CA VAL A 460 57.45 -38.26 2.56
C VAL A 460 56.77 -39.42 3.31
N TRP A 461 57.42 -40.00 4.32
CA TRP A 461 56.81 -41.07 5.11
C TRP A 461 55.62 -40.57 5.93
N ASN A 462 55.74 -39.41 6.57
CA ASN A 462 54.66 -38.84 7.36
C ASN A 462 53.44 -38.47 6.49
N SER A 463 53.66 -37.83 5.34
CA SER A 463 52.57 -37.53 4.39
C SER A 463 51.91 -38.80 3.85
N LYS A 464 52.69 -39.84 3.52
CA LYS A 464 52.13 -41.12 3.06
C LYS A 464 51.32 -41.81 4.16
N TYR A 465 51.80 -41.77 5.40
CA TYR A 465 51.07 -42.29 6.56
C TYR A 465 49.72 -41.57 6.73
N ILE A 466 49.72 -40.22 6.78
CA ILE A 466 48.50 -39.41 6.88
C ILE A 466 47.55 -39.69 5.70
N THR A 467 48.07 -39.73 4.47
CA THR A 467 47.27 -39.98 3.26
C THR A 467 46.66 -41.38 3.26
N SER A 468 47.40 -42.41 3.67
CA SER A 468 46.92 -43.78 3.72
C SER A 468 45.78 -43.98 4.72
N GLN A 469 45.78 -43.22 5.81
CA GLN A 469 44.70 -43.22 6.79
C GLN A 469 43.49 -42.38 6.29
N GLY A 470 43.75 -41.24 5.65
CA GLY A 470 42.71 -40.34 5.16
C GLY A 470 41.96 -40.82 3.90
N GLN A 471 42.57 -41.65 3.06
CA GLN A 471 41.96 -42.10 1.79
C GLN A 471 40.69 -42.95 1.94
N PHE A 472 40.41 -43.51 3.14
CA PHE A 472 39.24 -44.36 3.35
C PHE A 472 37.90 -43.60 3.38
N TYR A 473 37.88 -42.26 3.46
CA TYR A 473 36.64 -41.52 3.74
C TYR A 473 36.15 -40.54 2.65
N HIS A 474 36.90 -40.33 1.57
CA HIS A 474 36.54 -39.32 0.55
C HIS A 474 35.64 -39.82 -0.61
N SER A 475 35.03 -41.00 -0.51
CA SER A 475 34.05 -41.48 -1.51
C SER A 475 32.61 -41.31 -1.02
N THR A 476 32.23 -40.10 -0.65
CA THR A 476 30.81 -39.75 -0.53
C THR A 476 30.44 -38.95 -1.76
N THR A 477 29.66 -39.58 -2.65
CA THR A 477 28.96 -38.87 -3.71
C THR A 477 28.02 -37.87 -3.04
N ASP A 478 28.39 -36.59 -3.13
CA ASP A 478 27.71 -35.48 -2.50
C ASP A 478 26.29 -35.30 -3.04
N GLU A 479 25.31 -35.98 -2.44
CA GLU A 479 23.94 -35.48 -2.47
C GLU A 479 23.89 -34.21 -1.61
N ILE A 480 24.12 -33.05 -2.24
CA ILE A 480 24.22 -31.73 -1.60
C ILE A 480 22.88 -31.29 -0.98
N LEU A 481 21.76 -31.89 -1.42
CA LEU A 481 20.42 -31.57 -0.91
C LEU A 481 19.72 -32.80 -0.38
N SER A 482 19.29 -32.76 0.89
CA SER A 482 18.35 -33.73 1.42
C SER A 482 16.92 -33.23 1.23
N PHE A 483 15.95 -34.14 1.08
CA PHE A 483 14.54 -33.76 1.01
C PHE A 483 14.07 -32.98 2.26
N TRP A 484 14.70 -33.23 3.41
CA TRP A 484 14.43 -32.52 4.67
C TRP A 484 14.69 -31.02 4.57
N ASP A 485 15.64 -30.59 3.74
CA ASP A 485 15.95 -29.17 3.52
C ASP A 485 14.83 -28.44 2.76
N LEU A 486 13.99 -29.16 2.00
CA LEU A 486 12.82 -28.60 1.31
C LEU A 486 11.54 -28.60 2.16
N VAL A 487 11.53 -29.22 3.35
CA VAL A 487 10.33 -29.34 4.18
C VAL A 487 9.70 -27.98 4.53
N PRO A 488 10.46 -26.92 4.89
CA PRO A 488 9.88 -25.62 5.16
C PRO A 488 9.15 -25.01 3.95
N ALA A 489 9.67 -25.22 2.74
CA ALA A 489 9.03 -24.74 1.51
C ALA A 489 7.71 -25.49 1.25
N TRP A 490 7.70 -26.81 1.43
CA TRP A 490 6.48 -27.61 1.33
C TRP A 490 5.45 -27.25 2.41
N ALA A 491 5.90 -26.98 3.64
CA ALA A 491 5.03 -26.54 4.73
C ALA A 491 4.39 -25.18 4.43
N ALA A 492 5.16 -24.22 3.91
CA ALA A 492 4.65 -22.92 3.49
C ALA A 492 3.64 -23.05 2.34
N PHE A 493 3.92 -23.91 1.36
CA PHE A 493 3.00 -24.21 0.27
C PHE A 493 1.69 -24.85 0.78
N ALA A 494 1.78 -25.88 1.61
CA ALA A 494 0.62 -26.56 2.19
C ALA A 494 -0.23 -25.59 3.04
N PHE A 495 0.41 -24.76 3.86
CA PHE A 495 -0.26 -23.73 4.63
C PHE A 495 -0.98 -22.71 3.73
N GLY A 496 -0.34 -22.25 2.66
CA GLY A 496 -0.95 -21.38 1.66
C GLY A 496 -2.18 -22.00 0.99
N CYS A 497 -2.10 -23.28 0.61
CA CYS A 497 -3.22 -24.02 0.04
C CYS A 497 -4.39 -24.16 1.02
N VAL A 498 -4.11 -24.48 2.30
CA VAL A 498 -5.15 -24.59 3.33
C VAL A 498 -5.83 -23.25 3.56
N MET A 499 -5.06 -22.16 3.70
CA MET A 499 -5.61 -20.81 3.89
C MET A 499 -6.45 -20.36 2.69
N SER A 500 -5.98 -20.61 1.46
CA SER A 500 -6.75 -20.34 0.24
C SER A 500 -8.06 -21.14 0.20
N GLY A 501 -8.01 -22.43 0.56
CA GLY A 501 -9.20 -23.27 0.67
C GLY A 501 -10.21 -22.77 1.70
N LEU A 502 -9.75 -22.29 2.86
CA LEU A 502 -10.62 -21.72 3.90
C LEU A 502 -11.31 -20.44 3.41
N VAL A 503 -10.60 -19.55 2.73
CA VAL A 503 -11.18 -18.34 2.12
C VAL A 503 -12.21 -18.71 1.06
N PHE A 504 -11.91 -19.68 0.20
CA PHE A 504 -12.84 -20.14 -0.83
C PHE A 504 -14.12 -20.75 -0.24
N VAL A 505 -14.01 -21.57 0.80
CA VAL A 505 -15.19 -22.13 1.51
C VAL A 505 -15.99 -21.01 2.16
N TYR A 506 -15.34 -20.02 2.77
CA TYR A 506 -16.01 -18.86 3.34
C TYR A 506 -16.78 -18.05 2.28
N GLU A 507 -16.18 -17.81 1.12
CA GLU A 507 -16.85 -17.15 -0.02
C GLU A 507 -18.07 -17.95 -0.50
N ILE A 508 -17.96 -19.28 -0.63
CA ILE A 508 -19.11 -20.12 -1.01
C ILE A 508 -20.23 -20.05 0.03
N VAL A 509 -19.90 -20.12 1.32
CA VAL A 509 -20.89 -20.08 2.41
C VAL A 509 -21.59 -18.72 2.44
N THR A 510 -20.84 -17.62 2.32
CA THR A 510 -21.41 -16.27 2.28
C THR A 510 -22.29 -16.05 1.05
N LEU A 511 -21.86 -16.51 -0.14
CA LEU A 511 -22.67 -16.47 -1.36
C LEU A 511 -23.96 -17.30 -1.22
N LYS A 512 -23.89 -18.49 -0.63
CA LYS A 512 -25.05 -19.36 -0.43
C LYS A 512 -26.02 -18.80 0.61
N CYS A 513 -25.52 -18.23 1.70
CA CYS A 513 -26.33 -17.51 2.70
C CYS A 513 -27.03 -16.30 2.09
N PHE A 514 -26.32 -15.54 1.26
CA PHE A 514 -26.89 -14.42 0.53
C PHE A 514 -28.02 -14.89 -0.40
N HIS A 515 -27.77 -15.95 -1.19
CA HIS A 515 -28.77 -16.52 -2.08
C HIS A 515 -30.02 -17.05 -1.35
N ASN A 516 -29.84 -17.76 -0.22
CA ASN A 516 -30.96 -18.25 0.58
C ASN A 516 -31.77 -17.13 1.22
N ARG A 517 -31.09 -16.09 1.73
CA ARG A 517 -31.77 -14.91 2.27
C ARG A 517 -32.57 -14.17 1.20
N PHE A 518 -32.03 -14.10 -0.02
CA PHE A 518 -32.72 -13.52 -1.18
C PHE A 518 -33.96 -14.34 -1.57
N ARG A 519 -33.87 -15.68 -1.55
CA ARG A 519 -35.03 -16.56 -1.78
C ARG A 519 -36.14 -16.34 -0.76
N TYR A 520 -35.81 -16.25 0.54
CA TYR A 520 -36.79 -16.01 1.60
C TYR A 520 -37.52 -14.67 1.42
N VAL A 521 -36.79 -13.61 1.07
CA VAL A 521 -37.38 -12.28 0.81
C VAL A 521 -38.34 -12.33 -0.38
N ILE A 522 -37.96 -12.95 -1.49
CA ILE A 522 -38.84 -13.10 -2.67
C ILE A 522 -40.11 -13.87 -2.33
N THR A 523 -40.01 -14.98 -1.58
CA THR A 523 -41.20 -15.75 -1.19
C THR A 523 -42.12 -14.98 -0.23
N SER A 524 -41.58 -14.08 0.60
CA SER A 524 -42.39 -13.26 1.50
C SER A 524 -43.05 -12.04 0.84
N VAL A 525 -42.59 -11.63 -0.35
CA VAL A 525 -43.16 -10.52 -1.12
C VAL A 525 -44.20 -11.01 -2.14
N LEU A 526 -44.15 -12.30 -2.52
CA LEU A 526 -45.12 -12.95 -3.40
C LEU A 526 -46.34 -13.56 -2.68
N GLN A 527 -46.34 -13.59 -1.35
CA GLN A 527 -47.50 -13.90 -0.50
C GLN A 527 -48.12 -12.60 0.02
#